data_AF-A0A4Q4CMC8-F1
#
_entry.id   AF-A0A4Q4CMC8-F1
#
_cell.length_a   1.000
_cell.length_b   1.000
_cell.length_c   1.000
_cell.angle_alpha   90.00
_cell.angle_beta   90.00
_cell.angle_gamma   90.00
#
_symmetry.space_group_name_H-M   'P 1'
#
loop_
_entity.id
_entity.type
_entity.pdbx_description
1 polymer ?
#
loop_
_entity_poly.entity_id
_entity_poly.type
_entity_poly.pdbx_seq_one_letter_code
_entity_poly.pdbx_strand_id
1 'polypeptide(L)'
;HEQKIPLSPGYQVPGAEAVKSGAGIPVAAVGLITEPEQAQDILAEGKADLILLARVLLREPYWPLRAAAVLGRTETLQVPPQYERGWNTLGKMTRDAAIGAPMAPLA
;
A
#
# COMPACT_ATOMS: atom_id res chain seq x y z
N HIS A 1 19.52 14.47 -22.16
CA HIS A 1 18.38 13.54 -22.07
C HIS A 1 18.62 12.32 -21.18
N GLU A 2 19.72 12.24 -20.43
CA GLU A 2 19.91 11.21 -19.39
C GLU A 2 20.07 11.89 -18.03
N GLN A 3 19.01 11.87 -17.22
CA GLN A 3 19.11 12.26 -15.83
C GLN A 3 19.72 11.09 -15.04
N LYS A 4 20.92 11.27 -14.49
CA LYS A 4 21.57 10.28 -13.63
C LYS A 4 21.01 10.41 -12.22
N ILE A 5 20.07 9.54 -11.87
CA ILE A 5 19.48 9.48 -10.53
C ILE A 5 20.10 8.27 -9.81
N PRO A 6 20.80 8.47 -8.68
CA PRO A 6 21.26 7.35 -7.87
C PRO A 6 20.05 6.65 -7.28
N LEU A 7 19.78 5.42 -7.74
CA LEU A 7 18.63 4.65 -7.31
C LEU A 7 18.96 3.90 -6.03
N SER A 8 18.14 4.12 -5.00
CA SER A 8 18.16 3.39 -3.73
C SER A 8 16.73 3.27 -3.19
N PRO A 9 16.46 2.32 -2.27
CA PRO A 9 15.16 2.24 -1.60
C PRO A 9 14.77 3.59 -0.99
N GLY A 10 13.58 4.09 -1.33
CA GLY A 10 13.07 5.35 -0.78
C GLY A 10 13.82 6.61 -1.22
N TYR A 11 14.56 6.59 -2.34
CA TYR A 11 15.40 7.73 -2.77
C TYR A 11 14.64 9.08 -2.94
N GLN A 12 13.32 9.08 -3.08
CA GLN A 12 12.49 10.29 -3.17
C GLN A 12 11.82 10.69 -1.84
N VAL A 13 11.91 9.85 -0.80
CA VAL A 13 11.31 10.11 0.53
C VAL A 13 11.80 11.43 1.14
N PRO A 14 13.10 11.80 1.07
CA PRO A 14 13.54 13.11 1.59
C PRO A 14 12.86 14.29 0.89
N GLY A 15 12.49 14.14 -0.38
CA GLY A 15 11.72 15.16 -1.11
C GLY A 15 10.28 15.28 -0.60
N ALA A 16 9.63 14.14 -0.34
CA ALA A 16 8.29 14.12 0.25
C ALA A 16 8.27 14.78 1.65
N GLU A 17 9.24 14.42 2.49
CA GLU A 17 9.41 14.96 3.84
C GLU A 17 9.65 16.48 3.83
N ALA A 18 10.50 16.97 2.91
CA ALA A 18 10.76 18.39 2.76
C ALA A 18 9.50 19.18 2.36
N VAL A 19 8.69 18.65 1.43
CA VAL A 19 7.42 19.28 1.04
C VAL A 19 6.43 19.28 2.19
N LYS A 20 6.29 18.14 2.89
CA LYS A 20 5.37 18.02 4.03
C LYS A 20 5.71 19.02 5.14
N SER A 21 6.99 19.11 5.49
CA SER A 21 7.50 20.00 6.53
C SER A 21 7.42 21.48 6.13
N GLY A 22 7.65 21.80 4.85
CA GLY A 22 7.71 23.17 4.36
C GLY A 22 6.36 23.77 3.94
N ALA A 23 5.43 22.96 3.46
CA ALA A 23 4.16 23.42 2.90
C ALA A 23 2.93 23.11 3.77
N GLY A 24 3.05 22.22 4.76
CA GLY A 24 1.94 21.88 5.66
C GLY A 24 0.73 21.23 4.98
N ILE A 25 0.93 20.63 3.81
CA ILE A 25 -0.09 19.89 3.05
C ILE A 25 0.15 18.38 3.15
N PRO A 26 -0.88 17.54 2.98
CA PRO A 26 -0.69 16.10 2.88
C PRO A 26 0.20 15.72 1.70
N VAL A 27 1.14 14.80 1.92
CA VAL A 27 2.10 14.35 0.91
C VAL A 27 2.11 12.83 0.79
N ALA A 28 2.29 12.32 -0.43
CA ALA A 28 2.51 10.91 -0.67
C ALA A 28 3.96 10.62 -1.08
N ALA A 29 4.58 9.62 -0.49
CA ALA A 29 5.93 9.17 -0.87
C ALA A 29 5.87 8.09 -1.96
N VAL A 30 6.87 8.10 -2.84
CA VAL A 30 7.06 7.12 -3.93
C VAL A 30 8.55 6.85 -4.11
N GLY A 31 8.91 5.86 -4.93
CA GLY A 31 10.29 5.63 -5.36
C GLY A 31 10.95 4.49 -4.61
N LEU A 32 10.96 3.31 -5.25
CA LEU A 32 11.56 2.08 -4.71
C LEU A 32 11.13 1.78 -3.27
N ILE A 33 9.82 1.92 -3.01
CA ILE A 33 9.17 1.42 -1.79
C ILE A 33 8.61 0.04 -2.15
N THR A 34 9.17 -1.01 -1.58
CA THR A 34 8.80 -2.40 -1.91
C THR A 34 8.55 -3.29 -0.70
N GLU A 35 9.10 -2.95 0.47
CA GLU A 35 8.90 -3.73 1.68
C GLU A 35 7.84 -3.10 2.60
N PRO A 36 6.96 -3.90 3.23
CA PRO A 36 5.96 -3.41 4.17
C PRO A 36 6.54 -2.58 5.30
N GLU A 37 7.66 -3.01 5.88
CA GLU A 37 8.35 -2.33 6.98
C GLU A 37 8.84 -0.95 6.53
N GLN A 38 9.46 -0.87 5.35
CA GLN A 38 9.87 0.40 4.77
C GLN A 38 8.70 1.38 4.61
N ALA A 39 7.56 0.89 4.12
CA ALA A 39 6.35 1.71 3.98
C ALA A 39 5.81 2.17 5.34
N GLN A 40 5.81 1.28 6.34
CA GLN A 40 5.37 1.58 7.71
C GLN A 40 6.28 2.60 8.39
N ASP A 41 7.60 2.49 8.25
CA ASP A 41 8.57 3.41 8.84
C ASP A 41 8.40 4.81 8.29
N ILE A 42 8.22 4.97 6.97
CA ILE A 42 7.97 6.27 6.33
C ILE A 42 6.73 6.96 6.93
N LEU A 43 5.66 6.21 7.19
CA LEU A 43 4.43 6.75 7.78
C LEU A 43 4.61 7.03 9.27
N ALA A 44 5.23 6.11 10.02
CA ALA A 44 5.44 6.24 11.46
C ALA A 44 6.36 7.40 11.83
N GLU A 45 7.38 7.66 11.01
CA GLU A 45 8.30 8.79 11.16
C GLU A 45 7.68 10.11 10.64
N GLY A 46 6.47 10.08 10.11
CA GLY A 46 5.75 11.28 9.64
C GLY A 46 6.28 11.86 8.33
N LYS A 47 7.16 11.14 7.62
CA LYS A 47 7.80 11.60 6.36
C LYS A 47 6.80 11.72 5.20
N ALA A 48 5.69 11.00 5.26
CA ALA A 48 4.56 11.12 4.33
C ALA A 48 3.25 10.79 5.03
N ASP A 49 2.12 11.08 4.38
CA ASP A 49 0.76 10.71 4.80
C ASP A 49 0.27 9.47 4.05
N LEU A 50 0.81 9.23 2.85
CA LEU A 50 0.43 8.14 1.97
C LEU A 50 1.66 7.52 1.32
N ILE A 51 1.54 6.26 0.91
CA ILE A 51 2.55 5.52 0.16
C ILE A 51 2.00 5.19 -1.23
N LEU A 52 2.72 5.60 -2.27
CA LEU A 52 2.42 5.26 -3.65
C LEU A 52 3.30 4.10 -4.10
N LEU A 53 2.64 3.03 -4.54
CA LEU A 53 3.30 1.82 -5.04
C LEU A 53 3.06 1.70 -6.54
N ALA A 54 4.11 1.33 -7.28
CA ALA A 54 4.04 1.18 -8.73
C ALA A 54 4.54 -0.20 -9.16
N ARG A 55 5.82 -0.32 -9.52
CA ARG A 55 6.43 -1.57 -10.03
C ARG A 55 6.30 -2.77 -9.08
N VAL A 56 6.10 -2.56 -7.79
CA VAL A 56 5.83 -3.66 -6.86
C VAL A 56 4.42 -4.23 -7.06
N LEU A 57 3.40 -3.40 -7.29
CA LEU A 57 2.04 -3.85 -7.58
C LEU A 57 1.92 -4.56 -8.93
N LEU A 58 2.79 -4.24 -9.89
CA LEU A 58 2.86 -4.99 -11.16
C LEU A 58 3.40 -6.41 -10.98
N ARG A 59 4.32 -6.61 -10.03
CA ARG A 59 4.92 -7.93 -9.74
C ARG A 59 4.09 -8.73 -8.75
N GLU A 60 3.48 -8.03 -7.80
CA GLU A 60 2.71 -8.58 -6.69
C GLU A 60 1.42 -7.76 -6.51
N PRO A 61 0.34 -8.06 -7.25
CA PRO A 61 -0.91 -7.30 -7.17
C PRO A 61 -1.56 -7.32 -5.79
N TYR A 62 -1.33 -8.40 -5.03
CA TYR A 62 -1.80 -8.55 -3.65
C TYR A 62 -0.77 -8.10 -2.61
N TRP A 63 0.19 -7.25 -2.97
CA TRP A 63 1.13 -6.67 -2.02
C TRP A 63 0.47 -6.11 -0.74
N PRO A 64 -0.71 -5.45 -0.78
CA PRO A 64 -1.38 -5.01 0.45
C PRO A 64 -1.73 -6.15 1.42
N LEU A 65 -2.05 -7.34 0.89
CA LEU A 65 -2.30 -8.53 1.70
C LEU A 65 -1.01 -9.00 2.38
N ARG A 66 0.11 -9.05 1.66
CA ARG A 66 1.43 -9.35 2.24
C ARG A 66 1.80 -8.33 3.30
N ALA A 67 1.61 -7.04 3.02
CA ALA A 67 1.91 -5.98 3.97
C ALA A 67 1.12 -6.10 5.26
N ALA A 68 -0.18 -6.34 5.17
CA ALA A 68 -1.01 -6.59 6.35
C ALA A 68 -0.57 -7.84 7.13
N ALA A 69 -0.17 -8.92 6.45
CA ALA A 69 0.32 -10.13 7.11
C ALA A 69 1.65 -9.89 7.85
N VAL A 70 2.61 -9.25 7.17
CA VAL A 70 3.94 -8.91 7.73
C VAL A 70 3.83 -7.96 8.92
N LEU A 71 2.98 -6.94 8.82
CA LEU A 71 2.77 -5.95 9.88
C LEU A 71 1.81 -6.42 10.99
N GLY A 72 1.26 -7.63 10.88
CA GLY A 72 0.31 -8.17 11.85
C GLY A 72 -1.02 -7.40 11.91
N ARG A 73 -1.47 -6.86 10.77
CA ARG A 73 -2.66 -6.00 10.59
C ARG A 73 -3.73 -6.60 9.69
N THR A 74 -3.79 -7.92 9.60
CA THR A 74 -4.77 -8.61 8.72
C THR A 74 -6.22 -8.27 9.06
N GLU A 75 -6.51 -7.89 10.30
CA GLU A 75 -7.84 -7.49 10.78
C GLU A 75 -8.37 -6.22 10.10
N THR A 76 -7.48 -5.42 9.52
CA THR A 76 -7.83 -4.19 8.80
C THR A 76 -8.29 -4.46 7.36
N LEU A 77 -8.11 -5.68 6.87
CA LEU A 77 -8.47 -6.03 5.50
C LEU A 77 -9.96 -6.34 5.35
N GLN A 78 -10.53 -5.79 4.29
CA GLN A 78 -11.81 -6.18 3.73
C GLN A 78 -11.54 -6.97 2.43
N VAL A 79 -11.89 -8.25 2.42
CA VAL A 79 -11.57 -9.14 1.30
C VAL A 79 -12.83 -9.52 0.52
N PRO A 80 -12.76 -9.61 -0.81
CA PRO A 80 -13.86 -10.13 -1.62
C PRO A 80 -14.27 -11.53 -1.12
N PRO A 81 -15.58 -11.83 -1.00
CA PRO A 81 -16.05 -13.09 -0.44
C PRO A 81 -15.55 -14.32 -1.21
N GLN A 82 -15.22 -14.17 -2.49
CA GLN A 82 -14.66 -15.20 -3.36
C GLN A 82 -13.27 -15.67 -2.89
N TYR A 83 -12.49 -14.82 -2.22
CA TYR A 83 -11.11 -15.12 -1.80
C TYR A 83 -10.97 -15.46 -0.33
N GLU A 84 -12.04 -15.31 0.44
CA GLU A 84 -11.99 -15.49 1.89
C GLU A 84 -11.40 -16.85 2.30
N ARG A 85 -11.84 -17.94 1.68
CA ARG A 85 -11.32 -19.29 1.98
C ARG A 85 -9.87 -19.51 1.55
N GLY A 86 -9.34 -18.67 0.66
CA GLY A 86 -7.95 -18.72 0.22
C GLY A 86 -7.01 -17.94 1.14
N TRP A 87 -7.50 -16.86 1.76
CA TRP A 87 -6.67 -15.94 2.56
C TRP A 87 -6.92 -16.04 4.06
N ASN A 88 -7.94 -16.76 4.52
CA ASN A 88 -8.23 -16.98 5.94
C ASN A 88 -7.08 -17.64 6.72
N THR A 89 -6.12 -18.28 6.05
CA THR A 89 -4.91 -18.85 6.67
C THR A 89 -3.90 -17.79 7.10
N LEU A 90 -3.96 -16.58 6.52
CA LEU A 90 -3.03 -15.49 6.81
C LEU A 90 -3.40 -14.71 8.08
N GLY A 91 -4.63 -14.81 8.55
CA GLY A 91 -5.09 -14.13 9.76
C GLY A 91 -6.59 -13.83 9.76
N LYS A 92 -7.02 -13.05 10.75
CA LYS A 92 -8.42 -12.60 10.87
C LYS A 92 -8.67 -11.51 9.85
N MET A 93 -9.72 -11.64 9.04
CA MET A 93 -10.09 -10.64 8.02
C MET A 93 -11.61 -10.46 8.02
N THR A 94 -12.08 -9.34 7.48
CA THR A 94 -13.52 -9.09 7.28
C THR A 94 -13.90 -9.29 5.82
N ARG A 95 -15.12 -9.77 5.57
CA ARG A 95 -15.63 -9.93 4.20
C ARG A 95 -16.23 -8.61 3.72
N ASP A 96 -15.93 -8.23 2.49
CA ASP A 96 -16.66 -7.18 1.79
C ASP A 96 -17.87 -7.79 1.06
N ALA A 97 -19.02 -7.84 1.76
CA ALA A 97 -20.24 -8.38 1.19
C ALA A 97 -20.78 -7.57 0.00
N ALA A 98 -20.42 -6.28 -0.13
CA ALA A 98 -20.92 -5.43 -1.20
C ALA A 98 -20.30 -5.80 -2.56
N ILE A 99 -19.01 -6.16 -2.59
CA ILE A 99 -18.32 -6.62 -3.81
C ILE A 99 -18.92 -7.92 -4.36
N GLY A 100 -19.49 -8.76 -3.48
CA GLY A 100 -20.14 -10.01 -3.88
C GLY A 100 -21.60 -9.87 -4.28
N ALA A 101 -22.19 -8.67 -4.18
CA ALA A 101 -23.59 -8.47 -4.53
C ALA A 101 -23.83 -8.73 -6.02
N PRO A 102 -24.87 -9.49 -6.40
CA PRO A 102 -25.19 -9.69 -7.81
C PRO A 102 -25.47 -8.33 -8.46
N MET A 103 -24.91 -8.12 -9.66
CA MET A 103 -25.25 -6.93 -10.45
C MET A 103 -26.74 -6.93 -10.76
N ALA A 104 -27.34 -5.75 -10.81
CA ALA A 104 -28.70 -5.60 -11.30
C ALA A 104 -28.79 -6.23 -12.71
N PRO A 105 -29.87 -6.99 -13.01
CA PRO A 105 -30.05 -7.55 -14.34
C PRO A 105 -30.03 -6.42 -15.38
N LEU A 106 -29.34 -6.65 -16.49
CA LEU A 106 -29.39 -5.75 -17.65
C LEU A 106 -30.84 -5.73 -18.16
N ALA A 107 -31.41 -4.53 -18.26
CA ALA A 107 -32.76 -4.30 -18.77
C ALA A 107 -32.89 -4.65 -20.26
#